data_AF-A0A843D782-F1
#
_entry.id   AF-A0A843D782-F1
#
_cell.length_a   1.000
_cell.length_b   1.000
_cell.length_c   1.000
_cell.angle_alpha   90.00
_cell.angle_beta   90.00
_cell.angle_gamma   90.00
#
_symmetry.space_group_name_H-M   'P 1'
#
loop_
_entity.id
_entity.type
_entity.pdbx_description
1 polymer ?
#
loop_
_entity_poly.entity_id
_entity_poly.type
_entity_poly.pdbx_seq_one_letter_code
_entity_poly.pdbx_strand_id
1 'polypeptide(L)' 'DTTRSVMLHGKRGDRTHIFLNKQVAFVGKISFCEEKTILGTMKVVIIDEDIDGLIDKVAPVTVDGEEVIL' A
#
# COMPACT_ATOMS: atom_id res chain seq x y z
N ASP A 1 7.25 -2.03 -6.88
CA ASP A 1 6.84 -3.41 -6.50
C ASP A 1 6.13 -3.59 -5.15
N THR A 2 6.79 -3.41 -3.99
CA THR A 2 6.17 -3.77 -2.68
C THR A 2 4.83 -3.08 -2.42
N THR A 3 4.76 -1.76 -2.65
CA THR A 3 3.52 -0.97 -2.49
C THR A 3 2.35 -1.56 -3.30
N ARG A 4 2.61 -1.92 -4.57
CA ARG A 4 1.61 -2.52 -5.45
C ARG A 4 1.10 -3.83 -4.89
N SER A 5 2.03 -4.72 -4.50
CA SER A 5 1.69 -6.04 -3.94
C SER A 5 0.81 -5.93 -2.69
N VAL A 6 1.15 -5.06 -1.73
CA VAL A 6 0.37 -4.92 -0.50
C VAL A 6 -1.00 -4.27 -0.73
N MET A 7 -1.11 -3.29 -1.64
CA MET A 7 -2.40 -2.68 -1.98
C MET A 7 -3.31 -3.66 -2.73
N LEU A 8 -2.77 -4.48 -3.63
CA LEU A 8 -3.55 -5.53 -4.29
C LEU A 8 -4.00 -6.61 -3.30
N HIS A 9 -3.13 -7.04 -2.39
CA HIS A 9 -3.47 -8.02 -1.36
C HIS A 9 -4.61 -7.53 -0.43
N GLY A 10 -4.56 -6.25 -0.06
CA GLY A 10 -5.55 -5.59 0.80
C GLY A 10 -6.88 -5.23 0.12
N LYS A 11 -6.97 -5.32 -1.22
CA LYS A 11 -8.15 -4.90 -1.98
C LYS A 11 -9.38 -5.76 -1.67
N ARG A 12 -10.53 -5.13 -1.44
CA ARG A 12 -11.84 -5.78 -1.20
C ARG A 12 -12.96 -4.92 -1.80
N GLY A 13 -13.37 -5.19 -3.04
CA GLY A 13 -14.36 -4.35 -3.72
C GLY A 13 -13.80 -2.94 -3.99
N ASP A 14 -14.47 -1.91 -3.48
CA ASP A 14 -14.19 -0.47 -3.63
C ASP A 14 -13.11 0.09 -2.69
N ARG A 15 -12.35 -0.78 -2.03
CA ARG A 15 -11.38 -0.36 -1.02
C ARG A 15 -10.15 -1.22 -1.02
N THR A 16 -9.05 -0.66 -0.53
CA THR A 16 -7.89 -1.42 -0.08
C THR A 16 -7.50 -1.01 1.32
N HIS A 17 -6.73 -1.86 1.99
CA HIS A 17 -6.13 -1.54 3.26
C HIS A 17 -4.67 -1.96 3.29
N ILE A 18 -3.86 -1.14 3.95
CA ILE A 18 -2.46 -1.41 4.23
C ILE A 18 -2.19 -1.19 5.72
N PHE A 19 -1.13 -1.81 6.19
CA PHE A 19 -0.67 -1.73 7.56
C PHE A 19 0.73 -1.13 7.56
N LEU A 20 0.92 -0.05 8.32
CA LEU A 20 2.19 0.68 8.41
C LEU A 20 2.76 0.62 9.81
N ASN A 21 4.09 0.45 9.90
CA ASN A 21 4.81 0.53 11.15
C ASN A 21 4.75 1.97 11.69
N LYS A 22 4.08 2.15 12.83
CA LYS A 22 3.86 3.47 13.45
C LYS A 22 5.16 4.21 13.80
N GLN A 23 6.19 3.48 14.23
CA GLN A 23 7.48 4.08 14.63
C GLN A 23 8.28 4.55 13.41
N VAL A 24 8.24 3.79 12.32
CA VAL A 24 8.89 4.18 11.05
C VAL A 24 8.16 5.37 10.41
N ALA A 25 6.83 5.40 10.50
CA ALA A 25 6.03 6.53 10.05
C ALA A 25 6.31 7.81 10.85
N PHE A 26 6.58 7.70 12.15
CA PHE A 26 6.94 8.85 13.01
C PHE A 26 8.18 9.58 12.51
N VAL A 27 9.14 8.87 11.91
CA VAL A 27 10.35 9.46 11.30
C VAL A 27 10.19 9.76 9.80
N GLY A 28 8.96 9.78 9.29
CA GLY A 28 8.64 10.19 7.92
C GLY A 28 8.99 9.14 6.85
N LYS A 29 9.01 7.85 7.21
CA LYS A 29 9.31 6.74 6.30
C LYS A 29 8.13 5.78 6.16
N ILE A 30 8.08 5.06 5.03
CA ILE A 30 7.08 4.03 4.78
C ILE A 30 7.70 2.67 5.08
N SER A 31 7.05 1.91 5.95
CA SER A 31 7.36 0.50 6.21
C SER A 31 6.07 -0.25 6.41
N PHE A 32 5.80 -1.21 5.53
CA PHE A 32 4.66 -2.11 5.66
C PHE A 32 4.93 -3.14 6.75
N CYS A 33 3.89 -3.52 7.49
CA CYS A 33 3.97 -4.56 8.51
C CYS A 33 2.67 -5.36 8.57
N GLU A 34 2.62 -6.37 9.43
CA GLU A 34 1.37 -7.09 9.70
C GLU A 34 0.44 -6.29 10.63
N GLU A 35 -0.80 -6.75 10.76
CA GLU A 35 -1.82 -6.12 11.61
C GLU A 35 -1.38 -5.96 13.06
N LYS A 36 -0.62 -6.93 13.60
CA LYS A 36 -0.12 -6.91 14.97
C LYS A 36 1.39 -6.67 15.01
N THR A 37 1.79 -5.59 15.67
CA THR A 37 3.19 -5.28 16.02
C THR A 37 3.29 -4.84 17.47
N ILE A 38 4.47 -4.97 18.08
CA ILE A 38 4.72 -4.78 19.53
C ILE A 38 4.28 -3.39 20.02
N LEU A 39 4.48 -2.34 19.23
CA LEU A 39 4.16 -0.95 19.59
C LEU A 39 2.99 -0.36 18.77
N GLY A 40 2.19 -1.23 18.17
CA GLY A 40 1.00 -0.87 17.41
C GLY A 40 1.29 -0.51 15.95
N THR A 41 0.32 -0.86 15.11
CA THR A 41 0.32 -0.67 13.67
C THR A 41 -0.69 0.42 13.30
N MET A 42 -0.42 1.19 12.24
CA MET A 42 -1.42 2.06 11.62
C MET A 42 -2.15 1.30 10.51
N LYS A 43 -3.46 1.11 10.64
CA LYS A 43 -4.30 0.61 9.55
C LYS A 43 -4.77 1.79 8.70
N VAL A 44 -4.38 1.81 7.45
CA VAL A 44 -4.84 2.80 6.47
C VAL A 44 -5.85 2.11 5.55
N VAL A 45 -7.05 2.69 5.45
CA VAL A 45 -8.10 2.22 4.54
C VAL A 45 -8.33 3.30 3.51
N ILE A 46 -8.25 2.91 2.24
CA ILE A 46 -8.48 3.78 1.08
C ILE A 46 -9.73 3.27 0.40
N ILE A 47 -10.67 4.17 0.12
CA ILE A 47 -11.94 3.87 -0.54
C ILE A 47 -11.98 4.72 -1.81
N ASP A 48 -12.22 4.07 -2.95
CA ASP A 48 -12.30 4.71 -4.25
C ASP A 48 -13.20 3.86 -5.17
N GLU A 49 -14.01 4.52 -5.99
CA GLU A 49 -14.86 3.83 -6.98
C GLU A 49 -14.03 3.15 -8.07
N ASP A 50 -12.85 3.71 -8.39
CA ASP A 50 -11.84 3.13 -9.27
C ASP A 50 -10.59 2.78 -8.47
N ILE A 51 -10.74 1.83 -7.53
CA ILE A 51 -9.63 1.38 -6.69
C ILE A 51 -8.46 0.80 -7.50
N ASP A 52 -8.73 0.24 -8.68
CA ASP A 52 -7.70 -0.32 -9.56
C ASP A 52 -6.88 0.79 -10.21
N GLY A 53 -7.54 1.80 -10.79
CA GLY A 53 -6.86 2.98 -11.32
C GLY A 53 -6.08 3.75 -10.25
N LEU A 54 -6.59 3.81 -9.01
CA LEU A 54 -5.85 4.38 -7.89
C LEU A 54 -4.57 3.58 -7.59
N ILE A 55 -4.66 2.26 -7.55
CA ILE A 55 -3.50 1.39 -7.30
C ILE A 55 -2.46 1.56 -8.42
N ASP A 56 -2.89 1.62 -9.67
CA ASP A 56 -2.00 1.84 -10.82
C ASP A 56 -1.30 3.19 -10.73
N LYS A 57 -2.01 4.24 -10.32
CA LYS A 57 -1.43 5.59 -10.16
C LYS A 57 -0.45 5.70 -8.99
N VAL A 58 -0.74 5.04 -7.86
CA VAL A 58 0.10 5.10 -6.65
C VAL A 58 1.29 4.14 -6.73
N ALA A 59 1.12 3.01 -7.39
CA ALA A 59 2.11 1.95 -7.47
C ALA A 59 2.09 1.30 -8.86
N PRO A 60 2.64 1.99 -9.88
CA PRO A 60 2.65 1.50 -11.25
C PRO A 60 3.47 0.21 -11.37
N VAL A 61 3.25 -0.51 -12.47
CA VAL A 61 4.04 -1.70 -12.80
C VAL A 61 5.44 -1.23 -13.21
N THR A 62 6.46 -1.90 -12.69
CA THR A 62 7.86 -1.61 -12.99
C THR A 62 8.58 -2.84 -13.54
N VAL A 63 9.48 -2.64 -14.50
CA VAL A 63 10.46 -3.63 -14.97
C VAL A 63 11.84 -3.01 -14.83
N ASP A 64 12.75 -3.67 -14.11
CA ASP A 64 14.08 -3.15 -13.78
C ASP A 64 14.08 -1.75 -13.12
N GLY A 65 13.03 -1.44 -12.35
CA GLY A 65 12.87 -0.16 -11.65
C GLY A 65 12.30 0.97 -12.50
N GLU A 66 12.07 0.74 -13.78
CA GLU A 66 11.44 1.69 -14.69
C GLU A 66 9.94 1.39 -14.82
N GLU A 67 9.13 2.44 -14.84
CA GLU A 67 7.68 2.33 -15.03
C GLU A 67 7.36 1.81 -16.43
N VAL A 68 6.44 0.84 -16.52
CA VAL A 68 5.94 0.29 -17.79
C VAL A 68 4.43 0.46 -17.86
N ILE A 69 3.95 0.95 -19.01
CA ILE A 69 2.52 1.01 -19.35
C ILE A 69 2.18 -0.31 -20.04
N LEU A 70 1.30 -1.11 -19.43
CA LEU A 70 0.77 -2.35 -20.00
C LEU A 70 -0.40 -2.09 -20.95
#